data_AF-A0A317HMW1-F1
#
_entry.id   AF-A0A317HMW1-F1
#
_cell.length_a   1.000
_cell.length_b   1.000
_cell.length_c   1.000
_cell.angle_alpha   90.00
_cell.angle_beta   90.00
_cell.angle_gamma   90.00
#
_symmetry.space_group_name_H-M   'P 1'
#
loop_
_entity.id
_entity.type
_entity.pdbx_description
1 polymer ?
#
loop_
_entity_poly.entity_id
_entity_poly.type
_entity_poly.pdbx_seq_one_letter_code
_entity_poly.pdbx_strand_id
1 'polypeptide(L)'
;MPPRYAYWTILIDNQGTAFRAHQKDELLPTLTQLRRTNKDVVLKWFARGRIWESREAEIAAREKQREKRAADWRPGGTHEDPRKRLPKRGRRRHFSPQQPGQARPPRDRRREKKQNDRE
;
A
#
# COMPACT_ATOMS: atom_id res chain seq x y z
N MET A 1 3.36 11.88 14.15
CA MET A 1 3.08 11.97 15.60
C MET A 1 2.45 10.67 16.06
N PRO A 2 3.03 9.96 17.04
CA PRO A 2 2.31 8.89 17.72
C PRO A 2 1.05 9.48 18.40
N PRO A 3 -0.09 8.77 18.37
CA PRO A 3 -1.32 9.27 18.97
C PRO A 3 -1.10 9.49 20.48
N ARG A 4 -1.33 10.73 20.96
CA ARG A 4 -1.13 11.14 22.37
C ARG A 4 -1.99 10.38 23.38
N TYR A 5 -2.95 9.57 22.92
CA TYR A 5 -3.95 8.90 23.74
C TYR A 5 -3.99 7.38 23.54
N ALA A 6 -2.91 6.78 23.02
CA ALA A 6 -2.79 5.33 22.94
C ALA A 6 -1.88 4.80 24.06
N TYR A 7 -2.39 3.88 24.86
CA TYR A 7 -1.67 3.34 26.02
C TYR A 7 -2.17 1.94 26.38
N TRP A 8 -1.29 1.14 26.99
CA TRP A 8 -1.67 -0.06 27.71
C TRP A 8 -2.33 0.31 29.04
N THR A 9 -3.37 -0.42 29.40
CA THR A 9 -4.09 -0.26 30.67
C THR A 9 -4.35 -1.62 31.30
N ILE A 10 -4.33 -1.67 32.63
CA ILE A 10 -4.73 -2.87 33.38
C ILE A 10 -6.22 -2.73 33.73
N LEU A 11 -6.96 -3.83 33.58
CA LEU A 11 -8.34 -3.98 34.02
C LEU A 11 -8.38 -5.03 35.13
N ILE A 12 -9.07 -4.71 36.22
CA ILE A 12 -9.34 -5.64 37.33
C ILE A 12 -10.85 -5.80 37.40
N ASP A 13 -11.35 -7.04 37.39
CA ASP A 13 -12.80 -7.32 37.42
C ASP A 13 -13.58 -6.53 36.36
N ASN A 14 -12.98 -6.40 35.17
CA ASN A 14 -13.49 -5.62 34.04
C ASN A 14 -13.64 -4.10 34.30
N GLN A 15 -13.09 -3.59 35.41
CA GLN A 15 -13.01 -2.17 35.73
C GLN A 15 -11.65 -1.57 35.36
N GLY A 16 -11.67 -0.37 34.79
CA GLY A 16 -10.47 0.36 34.37
C GLY A 16 -9.67 0.85 35.57
N THR A 17 -8.39 0.51 35.63
CA THR A 17 -7.48 1.01 36.68
C THR A 17 -6.75 2.28 36.25
N ALA A 18 -6.14 2.97 37.21
CA ALA A 18 -5.34 4.17 36.95
C ALA A 18 -3.99 3.87 36.28
N PHE A 19 -3.58 2.59 36.17
CA PHE A 19 -2.28 2.20 35.60
C PHE A 19 -2.29 2.28 34.07
N ARG A 20 -1.45 3.16 33.52
CA ARG A 20 -1.36 3.42 32.07
C ARG A 20 0.11 3.55 31.68
N ALA A 21 0.50 2.92 30.58
CA ALA A 21 1.85 3.02 30.06
C ALA A 21 1.88 2.99 28.53
N HIS A 22 2.93 3.52 27.92
CA HIS A 22 3.11 3.41 26.48
C HIS A 22 3.60 2.01 26.09
N GLN A 23 4.52 1.43 26.86
CA GLN A 23 5.00 0.07 26.66
C GLN A 23 4.30 -0.93 27.56
N LYS A 24 4.20 -2.17 27.08
CA LYS A 24 3.64 -3.28 27.86
C LYS A 24 4.54 -3.65 29.04
N ASP A 25 5.84 -3.59 28.83
CA ASP A 25 6.85 -4.04 29.80
C ASP A 25 6.84 -3.24 31.10
N GLU A 26 6.52 -1.95 31.01
CA GLU A 26 6.37 -1.06 32.17
C GLU A 26 5.25 -1.52 33.13
N LEU A 27 4.25 -2.24 32.61
CA LEU A 27 3.11 -2.73 33.40
C LEU A 27 3.26 -4.19 33.85
N LEU A 28 4.26 -4.94 33.36
CA LEU A 28 4.46 -6.35 33.73
C LEU A 28 4.73 -6.57 35.23
N PRO A 29 5.56 -5.75 35.90
CA PRO A 29 5.78 -5.90 37.34
C PRO A 29 4.48 -5.70 38.12
N THR A 30 3.74 -4.64 37.80
CA THR A 30 2.46 -4.30 38.43
C THR A 30 1.40 -5.37 38.16
N LEU A 31 1.33 -5.89 36.93
CA LEU A 31 0.42 -6.96 36.54
C LEU A 31 0.71 -8.24 37.35
N THR A 32 1.98 -8.59 37.52
CA THR A 32 2.41 -9.77 38.30
C THR A 32 2.04 -9.63 39.77
N GLN A 33 2.19 -8.42 40.33
CA GLN A 33 1.77 -8.13 41.69
C GLN A 33 0.26 -8.23 41.86
N LEU A 34 -0.51 -7.62 40.96
CA LEU A 34 -1.99 -7.63 41.02
C LEU A 34 -2.59 -9.03 40.87
N ARG A 35 -1.97 -9.90 40.05
CA ARG A 35 -2.39 -11.30 39.89
C ARG A 35 -2.25 -12.15 41.15
N ARG A 36 -1.44 -11.73 42.13
CA ARG A 36 -1.32 -12.46 43.41
C ARG A 36 -2.51 -12.21 44.32
N THR A 37 -3.14 -11.04 44.20
CA THR A 37 -4.21 -10.59 45.09
C THR A 37 -5.59 -10.70 44.45
N ASN A 38 -5.68 -10.54 43.14
CA ASN A 38 -6.94 -10.48 42.40
C ASN A 38 -7.05 -11.66 41.41
N LYS A 39 -8.27 -12.15 41.19
CA LYS A 39 -8.54 -13.30 40.32
C LYS A 39 -8.55 -12.93 38.83
N ASP A 40 -9.16 -11.79 38.48
CA ASP A 40 -9.32 -11.36 37.10
C ASP A 40 -8.54 -10.08 36.81
N VAL A 41 -7.32 -10.24 36.30
CA VAL A 41 -6.44 -9.13 35.92
C VAL A 41 -6.03 -9.28 34.45
N VAL A 42 -6.47 -8.32 33.63
CA VAL A 42 -6.28 -8.34 32.18
C VAL A 42 -5.55 -7.08 31.73
N LEU A 43 -4.60 -7.25 30.81
CA LEU A 43 -3.92 -6.14 30.15
C LEU A 43 -4.58 -5.89 28.79
N LYS A 44 -5.02 -4.66 28.54
CA LYS A 44 -5.63 -4.28 27.26
C LYS A 44 -5.02 -3.00 26.69
N TRP A 45 -5.11 -2.84 25.38
CA TRP A 45 -4.63 -1.69 24.63
C TRP A 45 -5.76 -0.69 24.44
N PHE A 46 -5.64 0.51 25.03
CA PHE A 46 -6.58 1.60 24.79
C PHE A 46 -6.07 2.49 23.66
N ALA A 47 -6.89 2.69 22.65
CA ALA A 47 -6.59 3.62 21.58
C ALA A 47 -7.89 4.08 20.90
N ARG A 48 -7.93 5.37 20.54
CA ARG A 48 -9.03 5.99 19.78
C ARG A 48 -10.42 5.81 20.44
N GLY A 49 -10.47 5.91 21.77
CA GLY A 49 -11.72 5.78 22.54
C GLY A 49 -12.25 4.35 22.67
N ARG A 50 -11.44 3.34 22.34
CA ARG A 50 -11.81 1.92 22.43
C ARG A 50 -10.73 1.12 23.15
N ILE A 51 -11.16 0.06 23.82
CA ILE A 51 -10.29 -0.93 24.46
C ILE A 51 -10.18 -2.13 23.50
N TRP A 52 -8.95 -2.55 23.26
CA TRP A 52 -8.58 -3.64 22.37
C TRP A 52 -7.82 -4.70 23.16
N GLU A 53 -7.95 -5.97 22.78
CA GLU A 53 -7.20 -7.07 23.43
C GLU A 53 -5.69 -6.96 23.19
N SER A 54 -5.28 -6.39 22.06
CA SER A 54 -3.87 -6.19 21.72
C SER A 54 -3.65 -4.94 20.87
N ARG A 55 -2.41 -4.43 20.88
CA ARG A 55 -1.98 -3.36 19.97
C ARG A 55 -2.14 -3.75 18.50
N GLU A 56 -1.87 -5.01 18.18
CA GLU A 56 -2.00 -5.54 16.82
C GLU A 56 -3.45 -5.51 16.32
N ALA A 57 -4.42 -5.79 17.20
CA ALA A 57 -5.84 -5.72 16.84
C ALA A 57 -6.27 -4.30 16.43
N GLU A 58 -5.73 -3.25 17.07
CA GLU A 58 -5.98 -1.86 16.66
C GLU A 58 -5.35 -1.55 15.30
N ILE A 59 -4.10 -1.99 15.09
CA ILE A 59 -3.39 -1.77 13.82
C ILE A 59 -4.13 -2.47 12.67
N ALA A 60 -4.54 -3.72 12.86
CA ALA A 60 -5.31 -4.46 11.86
C ALA A 60 -6.65 -3.79 11.55
N ALA A 61 -7.37 -3.31 12.59
CA ALA A 61 -8.61 -2.57 12.39
C ALA A 61 -8.39 -1.23 11.66
N ARG A 62 -7.26 -0.56 11.91
CA ARG A 62 -6.87 0.66 11.21
C ARG A 62 -6.55 0.40 9.75
N GLU A 63 -5.76 -0.63 9.45
CA GLU A 63 -5.40 -0.98 8.07
C GLU A 63 -6.65 -1.35 7.26
N LYS A 64 -7.58 -2.13 7.85
CA LYS A 64 -8.88 -2.43 7.24
C LYS A 64 -9.72 -1.19 6.92
N GLN A 65 -9.59 -0.11 7.69
CA GLN A 65 -10.24 1.17 7.37
C GLN A 65 -9.53 1.95 6.26
N ARG A 66 -8.21 1.80 6.12
CA ARG A 66 -7.42 2.49 5.08
C ARG A 66 -7.58 1.82 3.71
N GLU A 67 -7.78 0.51 3.66
CA GLU A 67 -7.86 -0.29 2.43
C GLU A 67 -9.04 0.00 1.49
N LYS A 68 -9.97 0.91 1.84
CA LYS A 68 -11.11 1.22 0.98
C LYS A 68 -10.87 2.33 -0.05
N ARG A 69 -9.62 2.78 -0.22
CA ARG A 69 -9.27 3.86 -1.13
C ARG A 69 -8.38 3.28 -2.23
N ALA A 70 -8.94 3.13 -3.43
CA ALA A 70 -8.16 2.81 -4.62
C ALA A 70 -7.03 3.85 -4.80
N ALA A 71 -5.95 3.49 -5.49
CA ALA A 71 -4.85 4.41 -5.78
C ALA A 71 -5.32 5.69 -6.50
N ASP A 72 -6.42 5.60 -7.26
CA ASP A 72 -7.08 6.71 -7.95
C ASP A 72 -8.07 7.51 -7.06
N TRP A 73 -8.15 7.21 -5.75
CA TRP A 73 -9.11 7.84 -4.85
C TRP A 73 -8.77 9.32 -4.63
N ARG A 74 -9.65 10.19 -5.13
CA ARG A 74 -9.63 11.63 -4.91
C ARG A 74 -10.97 12.09 -4.34
N PRO A 75 -10.99 13.05 -3.40
CA PRO A 75 -12.24 13.64 -2.92
C PRO A 75 -12.98 14.29 -4.09
N GLY A 76 -14.25 13.91 -4.32
CA GLY A 76 -15.08 14.41 -5.43
C GLY A 76 -15.36 13.42 -6.57
N GLY A 77 -14.90 12.16 -6.50
CA GLY A 77 -15.19 11.13 -7.51
C GLY A 77 -14.05 10.91 -8.51
N THR A 78 -14.38 10.47 -9.73
CA THR A 78 -13.45 10.16 -10.83
C THR A 78 -12.78 11.43 -11.36
N HIS A 79 -11.89 12.02 -10.58
CA HIS A 79 -11.11 13.18 -10.98
C HIS A 79 -10.02 12.72 -11.96
N GLU A 80 -10.29 12.83 -13.26
CA GLU A 80 -9.24 12.67 -14.27
C GLU A 80 -8.24 13.82 -14.16
N ASP A 81 -6.96 13.50 -14.00
CA ASP A 81 -5.90 14.50 -13.94
C ASP A 81 -5.87 15.28 -15.26
N PRO A 82 -6.01 16.63 -15.25
CA PRO A 82 -5.98 17.44 -16.46
C PRO A 82 -4.65 17.36 -17.22
N ARG A 83 -3.60 16.79 -16.62
CA ARG A 83 -2.30 16.51 -17.25
C ARG A 83 -2.22 15.11 -17.87
N LYS A 84 -3.23 14.26 -17.70
CA LYS A 84 -3.28 12.93 -18.30
C LYS A 84 -3.26 13.09 -19.81
N ARG A 85 -2.21 12.56 -20.46
CA ARG A 85 -2.07 12.62 -21.92
C ARG A 85 -3.27 11.92 -22.56
N LEU A 86 -4.01 12.65 -23.40
CA LEU A 86 -5.10 12.10 -24.18
C LEU A 86 -4.58 10.88 -24.98
N PRO A 87 -5.28 9.73 -24.96
CA PRO A 87 -4.86 8.60 -25.77
C PRO A 87 -4.82 9.05 -27.23
N LYS A 88 -3.65 8.90 -27.88
CA LYS A 88 -3.50 9.18 -29.30
C LYS A 88 -4.48 8.29 -30.04
N ARG A 89 -5.58 8.85 -30.55
CA ARG A 89 -6.46 8.17 -31.51
C ARG A 89 -5.56 7.65 -32.62
N GLY A 90 -5.54 6.32 -32.79
CA GLY A 90 -4.73 5.65 -33.80
C GLY A 90 -4.90 6.36 -35.14
N ARG A 91 -3.77 6.74 -35.74
CA ARG A 91 -3.75 7.34 -37.08
C ARG A 91 -4.52 6.41 -38.02
N ARG A 92 -5.71 6.81 -38.46
CA ARG A 92 -6.37 6.20 -39.62
C ARG A 92 -5.44 6.43 -40.82
N ARG A 93 -4.60 5.45 -41.13
CA ARG A 93 -3.76 5.43 -42.32
C ARG A 93 -4.65 5.13 -43.53
N HIS A 94 -5.33 6.13 -44.08
CA HIS A 94 -5.91 6.02 -45.42
C HIS A 94 -5.80 7.37 -46.13
N PHE A 95 -4.67 7.60 -46.78
CA PHE A 95 -4.61 8.50 -47.93
C PHE A 95 -3.72 7.84 -48.97
N SER A 96 -4.36 7.16 -49.91
CA SER A 96 -3.73 6.71 -51.15
C SER A 96 -4.42 7.44 -52.30
N PRO A 97 -3.71 8.33 -53.00
CA PRO A 97 -3.98 8.61 -54.40
C PRO A 97 -2.79 8.10 -55.22
N GLN A 98 -3.06 7.09 -56.03
CA GLN A 98 -2.16 6.46 -56.97
C GLN A 98 -2.00 7.40 -58.20
N GLN A 99 -0.78 7.83 -58.57
CA GLN A 99 -0.03 7.54 -59.83
C GLN A 99 0.63 8.82 -60.39
N PRO A 100 1.50 8.79 -61.44
CA PRO A 100 2.37 7.72 -61.96
C PRO A 100 3.83 8.19 -62.20
N GLY A 101 4.75 7.23 -62.43
CA GLY A 101 5.94 7.48 -63.26
C GLY A 101 7.20 8.00 -62.55
N GLN A 102 8.11 7.09 -62.20
CA GLN A 102 9.52 7.18 -62.59
C GLN A 102 10.27 5.93 -62.10
N ALA A 103 10.71 5.12 -63.05
CA ALA A 103 11.60 3.99 -62.86
C ALA A 103 12.93 4.42 -62.22
N ARG A 104 13.42 3.64 -61.25
CA ARG A 104 14.84 3.58 -60.92
C ARG A 104 15.25 2.10 -60.75
N PRO A 105 16.30 1.63 -61.46
CA PRO A 105 16.67 0.22 -61.48
C PRO A 105 17.35 -0.23 -60.16
N PRO A 106 17.35 -1.54 -59.85
CA PRO A 106 18.01 -2.07 -58.67
C PRO A 106 19.53 -2.01 -58.85
N ARG A 107 20.25 -1.38 -57.91
CA ARG A 107 21.70 -1.37 -57.90
C ARG A 107 22.20 -2.55 -57.08
N ASP A 108 22.67 -3.57 -57.80
CA ASP A 108 23.53 -4.63 -57.28
C ASP A 108 24.65 -4.08 -56.39
N ARG A 109 24.72 -4.58 -55.16
CA ARG A 109 25.95 -4.65 -54.38
C ARG A 109 26.09 -6.03 -53.78
N ARG A 110 26.55 -6.93 -54.65
CA ARG A 110 27.46 -8.04 -54.37
C ARG A 110 28.41 -7.71 -53.22
N ARG A 111 28.27 -8.41 -52.10
CA ARG A 111 29.36 -8.59 -51.12
C ARG A 111 29.39 -10.05 -50.69
N GLU A 112 30.06 -10.84 -51.53
CA GLU A 112 30.64 -12.12 -51.13
C GLU A 112 31.51 -11.91 -49.89
N LYS A 113 31.24 -12.68 -48.83
CA LYS A 113 32.28 -13.18 -47.94
C LYS A 113 31.88 -14.58 -47.47
N LYS A 114 32.11 -15.56 -48.34
CA LYS A 114 32.35 -16.95 -47.93
C LYS A 114 33.78 -17.03 -47.44
N GLN A 115 33.98 -17.49 -46.21
CA GLN A 115 35.11 -18.31 -45.80
C GLN A 115 34.85 -18.71 -44.33
N ASN A 116 34.32 -19.92 -44.16
CA ASN A 116 34.66 -20.81 -43.06
C ASN A 116 34.20 -22.21 -43.47
N ASP A 117 35.05 -22.83 -44.30
CA ASP A 117 35.15 -24.28 -44.46
C ASP A 117 36.63 -24.62 -44.27
N ARG A 118 36.91 -25.37 -43.19
CA ARG A 118 38.02 -26.31 -42.94
C ARG A 118 38.15 -26.48 -41.43
N GLU A 119 37.69 -27.62 -40.94
CA GLU A 119 38.52 -28.81 -40.61
C GLU A 119 39.25 -28.61 -39.28
#